data_AF-E9HP74-F1
#
_entry.id   AF-E9HP74-F1
#
_cell.length_a   1.000
_cell.length_b   1.000
_cell.length_c   1.000
_cell.angle_alpha   90.00
_cell.angle_beta   90.00
_cell.angle_gamma   90.00
#
_symmetry.space_group_name_H-M   'P 1'
#
loop_
_entity.id
_entity.type
_entity.pdbx_description
1 polymer ?
#
loop_
_entity_poly.entity_id
_entity_poly.type
_entity_poly.pdbx_seq_one_letter_code
_entity_poly.pdbx_strand_id
1 'polypeptide(L)'
;FLPQETDKIVEMVVIFKSPCCIVTSQYGWTANMERIMKAQALRDTSTMDYMAAKKHLEINSDHPIVEALRVKAETDKNDKAV
;
A
#
# COMPACT_ATOMS: atom_id res chain seq x y z
N PHE A 1 24.78 -29.91 2.30
CA PHE A 1 23.92 -29.86 1.10
C PHE A 1 22.49 -29.63 1.55
N LEU A 2 22.11 -28.37 1.76
CA LEU A 2 20.71 -27.97 1.86
C LEU A 2 20.50 -26.85 0.85
N PRO A 3 19.45 -26.91 0.01
CA PRO A 3 19.37 -26.12 -1.20
C PRO A 3 19.23 -24.65 -0.85
N GLN A 4 19.92 -23.84 -1.63
CA GLN A 4 19.89 -22.40 -1.62
C GLN A 4 18.56 -21.93 -2.22
N GLU A 5 17.47 -22.05 -1.47
CA GLU A 5 16.16 -21.45 -1.81
C GLU A 5 15.64 -20.70 -0.59
N THR A 6 16.38 -19.66 -0.18
CA THR A 6 15.75 -18.57 0.57
C THR A 6 15.05 -17.68 -0.44
N ASP A 7 13.89 -18.15 -0.91
CA ASP A 7 12.89 -17.23 -1.44
C ASP A 7 12.66 -16.15 -0.38
N LYS A 8 12.80 -14.92 -0.85
CA LYS A 8 12.98 -13.70 -0.05
C LYS A 8 12.12 -13.75 1.20
N ILE A 9 12.76 -13.78 2.37
CA ILE A 9 12.10 -13.44 3.63
C ILE A 9 11.67 -11.97 3.47
N VAL A 10 10.46 -11.77 2.97
CA VAL A 10 9.78 -10.48 3.06
C VAL A 10 9.42 -10.35 4.53
N GLU A 11 10.38 -9.89 5.33
CA GLU A 11 10.03 -9.37 6.63
C GLU A 11 9.02 -8.25 6.39
N MET A 12 7.76 -8.51 6.69
CA MET A 12 6.63 -7.58 6.60
C MET A 12 6.78 -6.49 7.67
N VAL A 13 7.90 -5.77 7.66
CA VAL A 13 8.26 -4.74 8.65
C VAL A 13 7.53 -3.46 8.30
N VAL A 14 6.19 -3.44 8.38
CA VAL A 14 5.42 -2.19 8.53
C VAL A 14 4.10 -2.38 9.31
N ILE A 15 3.56 -3.59 9.46
CA ILE A 15 2.15 -3.70 9.92
C ILE A 15 1.96 -3.59 11.44
N PHE A 16 2.96 -3.85 12.30
CA PHE A 16 2.69 -4.02 13.74
C PHE A 16 2.11 -2.78 14.46
N LYS A 17 2.42 -1.55 14.02
CA LYS A 17 1.96 -0.32 14.71
C LYS A 17 0.97 0.53 13.92
N SER A 18 0.83 0.32 12.62
CA SER A 18 -0.05 1.15 11.78
C SER A 18 -1.41 0.47 11.58
N PRO A 19 -2.54 1.21 11.59
CA PRO A 19 -3.84 0.64 11.24
C PRO A 19 -3.93 0.19 9.78
N CYS A 20 -3.16 0.82 8.89
CA CYS A 20 -3.09 0.45 7.47
C CYS A 20 -1.83 1.02 6.81
N CYS A 21 -1.50 0.54 5.61
CA CYS A 21 -0.47 1.13 4.75
C CYS A 21 -0.89 1.07 3.28
N ILE A 22 -0.41 2.05 2.49
CA ILE A 22 -0.61 2.03 1.04
C ILE A 22 0.60 1.36 0.41
N VAL A 23 0.36 0.31 -0.35
CA VAL A 23 1.37 -0.46 -1.07
C VAL A 23 1.15 -0.29 -2.57
N THR A 24 2.23 -0.04 -3.31
CA THR A 24 2.20 -0.02 -4.78
C THR A 24 2.38 -1.44 -5.31
N SER A 25 1.65 -1.79 -6.37
CA SER A 25 1.83 -3.05 -7.10
C SER A 25 3.29 -3.27 -7.50
N GLN A 26 3.67 -4.54 -7.66
CA GLN A 26 5.01 -4.96 -8.09
C GLN A 26 5.40 -4.38 -9.46
N TYR A 27 4.41 -4.08 -10.31
CA TYR A 27 4.62 -3.51 -11.64
C TYR A 27 4.29 -2.01 -11.65
N GLY A 28 5.19 -1.24 -12.24
CA GLY A 28 5.10 0.22 -12.34
C GLY A 28 6.07 0.94 -11.39
N TRP A 29 5.90 2.25 -11.25
CA TRP A 29 6.72 3.05 -10.35
C TRP A 29 6.38 2.80 -8.89
N THR A 30 7.42 2.60 -8.07
CA THR A 30 7.28 2.67 -6.61
C THR A 30 6.83 4.07 -6.19
N ALA A 31 6.26 4.21 -4.99
CA ALA A 31 5.85 5.52 -4.46
C ALA A 31 6.98 6.58 -4.49
N ASN A 32 8.23 6.17 -4.20
CA ASN A 32 9.37 7.08 -4.26
C ASN A 32 9.74 7.44 -5.72
N MET A 33 9.68 6.49 -6.64
CA MET A 33 9.90 6.75 -8.06
C MET A 33 8.83 7.68 -8.63
N GLU A 34 7.55 7.47 -8.30
CA GLU A 34 6.45 8.36 -8.73
C GLU A 34 6.71 9.79 -8.26
N ARG A 35 7.17 9.98 -7.02
CA ARG A 35 7.54 11.30 -6.47
C ARG A 35 8.72 11.93 -7.22
N ILE A 36 9.82 11.20 -7.40
CA ILE A 36 11.01 11.70 -8.09
C ILE A 36 10.68 12.08 -9.54
N MET A 37 9.97 11.20 -10.25
CA MET A 37 9.59 11.42 -11.64
C MET A 37 8.66 12.62 -11.78
N LYS A 38 7.69 12.80 -10.87
CA LYS A 38 6.81 14.00 -10.88
C LYS A 38 7.56 15.31 -10.62
N ALA A 39 8.69 15.26 -9.91
CA ALA A 39 9.46 16.46 -9.56
C ALA A 39 10.44 16.92 -10.65
N GLN A 40 10.66 16.13 -11.72
CA GLN A 40 11.59 16.49 -12.79
C GLN A 40 11.00 17.56 -13.73
N ALA A 41 11.71 18.67 -13.89
CA ALA A 41 11.25 19.84 -14.64
C ALA A 41 11.20 19.66 -16.18
N LEU A 42 12.07 18.83 -16.76
CA LEU A 42 12.15 18.57 -18.21
C LEU A 42 11.66 17.17 -18.59
N ARG A 43 10.67 16.65 -17.85
CA ARG A 43 10.16 15.30 -18.08
C ARG A 43 9.15 15.25 -19.22
N ASP A 44 9.26 14.23 -20.05
CA ASP A 44 8.21 13.83 -20.99
C ASP A 44 7.03 13.18 -20.24
N THR A 45 5.85 13.80 -20.35
CA THR A 45 4.62 13.37 -19.67
C THR A 45 3.99 12.12 -20.30
N SER A 46 4.43 11.72 -21.49
CA SER A 46 3.88 10.58 -22.25
C SER A 46 4.00 9.23 -21.51
N THR A 47 4.95 9.09 -20.59
CA THR A 47 5.24 7.83 -19.87
C THR A 47 4.52 7.68 -18.53
N MET A 48 3.81 8.71 -18.06
CA MET A 48 3.20 8.72 -16.71
C MET A 48 2.08 7.70 -16.54
N ASP A 49 1.15 7.62 -17.49
CA ASP A 49 -0.04 6.79 -17.35
C ASP A 49 0.27 5.30 -17.51
N TYR A 50 1.28 4.97 -18.33
CA TYR A 50 1.71 3.59 -18.55
C TYR A 50 2.47 3.02 -17.35
N MET A 51 3.21 3.84 -16.62
CA MET A 51 4.04 3.42 -15.49
C MET A 51 3.37 3.65 -14.13
N ALA A 52 2.13 4.15 -14.10
CA ALA A 52 1.39 4.34 -12.87
C ALA A 52 1.05 2.97 -12.22
N ALA A 53 1.69 2.69 -11.08
CA ALA A 53 1.39 1.47 -10.32
C ALA A 53 0.02 1.59 -9.65
N LYS A 54 -0.72 0.47 -9.64
CA LYS A 54 -1.93 0.32 -8.80
C LYS A 54 -1.54 0.48 -7.33
N LYS A 55 -2.36 1.18 -6.57
CA LYS A 55 -2.19 1.39 -5.13
C LYS A 55 -3.22 0.53 -4.39
N HIS A 56 -2.75 -0.29 -3.47
CA HIS A 56 -3.56 -1.15 -2.62
C HIS A 56 -3.45 -0.66 -1.18
N LEU A 57 -4.57 -0.62 -0.46
CA LEU A 57 -4.59 -0.34 0.97
C LEU A 57 -4.55 -1.68 1.70
N GLU A 58 -3.46 -1.95 2.40
CA GLU A 58 -3.36 -3.08 3.31
C GLU A 58 -3.85 -2.65 4.69
N ILE A 59 -4.77 -3.42 5.26
CA ILE A 59 -5.40 -3.13 6.55
C ILE A 59 -4.84 -4.07 7.61
N ASN A 60 -4.51 -3.52 8.78
CA ASN A 60 -4.14 -4.28 9.96
C ASN A 60 -5.39 -4.59 10.80
N SER A 61 -5.90 -5.82 10.73
CA SER A 61 -7.05 -6.25 11.54
C SER A 61 -6.80 -6.19 13.04
N ASP A 62 -5.55 -6.32 13.48
CA ASP A 62 -5.21 -6.40 14.91
C ASP A 62 -5.10 -5.01 15.54
N HIS A 63 -5.21 -3.94 14.75
CA HIS A 63 -5.11 -2.58 15.24
C HIS A 63 -6.46 -2.12 15.84
N PRO A 64 -6.51 -1.62 17.09
CA PRO A 64 -7.76 -1.24 17.76
C PRO A 64 -8.65 -0.27 16.99
N ILE A 65 -8.05 0.65 16.23
CA ILE A 65 -8.78 1.58 15.35
C ILE A 65 -9.56 0.84 14.25
N VAL A 66 -8.97 -0.19 13.63
CA VAL A 66 -9.62 -0.95 12.55
C VAL A 66 -10.80 -1.75 13.11
N GLU A 67 -10.63 -2.35 14.29
CA GLU A 67 -11.73 -3.05 14.97
C GLU A 67 -12.87 -2.10 15.35
N ALA A 68 -12.56 -0.93 15.89
CA ALA A 68 -13.57 0.09 16.20
C ALA A 68 -14.35 0.56 14.95
N LEU A 69 -13.65 0.74 13.82
CA LEU A 69 -14.28 1.08 12.53
C LEU A 69 -15.20 -0.04 12.05
N ARG A 70 -14.77 -1.30 12.18
CA ARG A 70 -15.59 -2.47 11.83
C ARG A 70 -16.89 -2.52 12.64
N VAL A 71 -16.81 -2.40 13.96
CA VAL A 71 -18.00 -2.40 14.84
C VAL A 71 -18.95 -1.26 14.47
N LYS A 72 -18.42 -0.07 14.17
CA LYS A 72 -19.22 1.08 13.75
C LYS A 72 -19.93 0.84 12.41
N ALA A 73 -19.23 0.30 11.42
CA ALA A 73 -19.81 -0.03 10.11
C ALA A 73 -20.87 -1.15 10.19
N GLU A 74 -20.72 -2.10 11.11
CA GLU A 74 -21.72 -3.14 11.36
C GLU A 74 -22.97 -2.59 12.06
N THR A 75 -22.80 -1.61 12.96
CA THR A 75 -23.88 -0.99 13.73
C THR A 75 -24.70 0.00 12.89
N ASP A 76 -24.05 0.74 11.99
CA ASP A 76 -24.71 1.67 11.07
C ASP A 76 -24.19 1.50 9.64
N LYS A 77 -24.85 0.61 8.89
CA LYS A 77 -24.51 0.31 7.49
C LYS A 77 -24.74 1.47 6.51
N ASN A 78 -25.38 2.55 6.96
CA ASN A 78 -25.70 3.72 6.13
C ASN A 78 -24.85 4.96 6.50
N ASP A 79 -23.95 4.85 7.47
CA ASP A 79 -23.02 5.94 7.82
C ASP A 79 -22.03 6.15 6.67
N LYS A 80 -22.25 7.18 5.86
CA LYS A 80 -21.38 7.53 4.72
C LYS A 80 -20.00 8.05 5.13
N ALA A 81 -19.77 8.26 6.43
CA ALA A 81 -18.50 8.73 6.97
C ALA A 81 -17.55 7.61 7.37
N VAL A 82 -18.00 6.33 7.34
CA VAL A 82 -17.19 5.13 7.68
C VAL A 82 -17.23 4.13 6.53
#